data_AF-A0AAV2HHJ5-F1
#
_entry.id   AF-A0AAV2HHJ5-F1
#
_cell.length_a   1.000
_cell.length_b   1.000
_cell.length_c   1.000
_cell.angle_alpha   90.00
_cell.angle_beta   90.00
_cell.angle_gamma   90.00
#
_symmetry.space_group_name_H-M   'P 1'
#
loop_
_entity.id
_entity.type
_entity.pdbx_description
1 polymer ?
#
loop_
_entity_poly.entity_id
_entity_poly.type
_entity_poly.pdbx_seq_one_letter_code
_entity_poly.pdbx_strand_id
1 'polypeptide(L)'
;MSIVISQWNATTKQNNTIGNVTPFGDLDITQPEDRFYAEGNAEKSPNPDEVGYLQISWKIPVEEQTGSYMCEVFALNRNFHPISMVREVVVSGVNATPVELAKHIASLQDRVDMLENQTGSWVNVTALEKKIESLENELHKLANTEPIIPSPNFQTGFFECNIGEHDVRVEFPKRFHEVPIVF
;
A
#
# COMPACT_ATOMS: atom_id res chain seq x y z
N MET A 1 -9.86 -23.89 -22.96
CA MET A 1 -10.59 -22.89 -23.75
C MET A 1 -9.60 -21.81 -24.17
N SER A 2 -9.75 -21.16 -25.30
CA SER A 2 -9.02 -19.92 -25.61
C SER A 2 -10.00 -18.79 -25.89
N ILE A 3 -9.61 -17.57 -25.56
CA ILE A 3 -10.40 -16.36 -25.78
C ILE A 3 -9.54 -15.37 -26.56
N VAL A 4 -10.09 -14.78 -27.61
CA VAL A 4 -9.41 -13.83 -28.49
C VAL A 4 -10.30 -12.61 -28.66
N ILE A 5 -9.75 -11.42 -28.43
CA ILE A 5 -10.38 -10.16 -28.77
C ILE A 5 -9.65 -9.57 -29.96
N SER A 6 -10.39 -9.27 -31.03
CA SER A 6 -9.87 -8.62 -32.23
C SER A 6 -10.69 -7.40 -32.60
N GLN A 7 -10.06 -6.43 -33.25
CA GLN A 7 -10.71 -5.25 -33.82
C GLN A 7 -10.79 -5.41 -35.33
N TRP A 8 -11.97 -5.17 -35.90
CA TRP A 8 -12.13 -5.12 -37.34
C TRP A 8 -11.48 -3.86 -37.90
N ASN A 9 -10.47 -4.04 -38.74
CA ASN A 9 -9.82 -2.93 -39.44
C ASN A 9 -10.45 -2.73 -40.82
N ALA A 10 -11.24 -1.66 -40.96
CA ALA A 10 -11.92 -1.34 -42.21
C ALA A 10 -10.96 -1.03 -43.37
N THR A 11 -9.75 -0.56 -43.08
CA THR A 11 -8.74 -0.19 -44.08
C THR A 11 -8.04 -1.43 -44.64
N THR A 12 -7.59 -2.35 -43.78
CA THR A 12 -6.88 -3.58 -44.20
C THR A 12 -7.83 -4.72 -44.55
N LYS A 13 -9.13 -4.60 -44.19
CA LYS A 13 -10.15 -5.66 -44.29
C LYS A 13 -9.73 -6.94 -43.55
N GLN A 14 -9.04 -6.78 -42.44
CA GLN A 14 -8.54 -7.87 -41.60
C GLN A 14 -8.86 -7.60 -40.12
N ASN A 15 -8.93 -8.69 -39.35
CA ASN A 15 -9.03 -8.63 -37.90
C ASN A 15 -7.65 -8.43 -37.30
N ASN A 16 -7.48 -7.35 -36.55
CA ASN A 16 -6.28 -7.10 -35.76
C ASN A 16 -6.52 -7.68 -34.36
N THR A 17 -5.78 -8.73 -34.00
CA THR A 17 -5.83 -9.28 -32.64
C THR A 17 -5.34 -8.23 -31.65
N ILE A 18 -6.13 -7.93 -30.63
CA ILE A 18 -5.80 -6.97 -29.57
C ILE A 18 -5.27 -7.70 -28.34
N GLY A 19 -5.89 -8.82 -28.01
CA GLY A 19 -5.44 -9.68 -26.93
C GLY A 19 -5.94 -11.11 -27.09
N ASN A 20 -5.16 -12.06 -26.59
CA ASN A 20 -5.57 -13.45 -26.52
C ASN A 20 -5.11 -14.08 -25.19
N VAL A 21 -5.85 -15.10 -24.75
CA VAL A 21 -5.47 -15.94 -23.63
C VAL A 21 -5.77 -17.40 -23.96
N THR A 22 -4.86 -18.28 -23.56
CA THR A 22 -4.96 -19.73 -23.76
C THR A 22 -4.73 -20.46 -22.43
N PRO A 23 -5.08 -21.76 -22.30
CA PRO A 23 -4.89 -22.50 -21.05
C PRO A 23 -3.43 -22.69 -20.67
N PHE A 24 -2.54 -22.63 -21.66
CA PHE A 24 -1.12 -22.99 -21.51
C PHE A 24 -0.18 -21.82 -21.74
N GLY A 25 -0.73 -20.63 -22.03
CA GLY A 25 0.03 -19.44 -22.35
C GLY A 25 -0.43 -18.26 -21.53
N ASP A 26 0.50 -17.36 -21.27
CA ASP A 26 0.22 -16.08 -20.64
C ASP A 26 -0.66 -15.22 -21.55
N LEU A 27 -1.24 -14.17 -20.95
CA LEU A 27 -1.95 -13.14 -21.68
C LEU A 27 -1.02 -12.49 -22.72
N ASP A 28 -1.41 -12.57 -24.00
CA ASP A 28 -0.68 -11.98 -25.11
C ASP A 28 -1.48 -10.78 -25.65
N ILE A 29 -0.82 -9.62 -25.73
CA ILE A 29 -1.41 -8.32 -26.06
C ILE A 29 -0.56 -7.62 -27.11
N THR A 30 -1.20 -7.02 -28.10
CA THR A 30 -0.50 -6.41 -29.25
C THR A 30 -0.33 -4.89 -29.12
N GLN A 31 -0.95 -4.27 -28.12
CA GLN A 31 -0.82 -2.83 -27.85
C GLN A 31 0.26 -2.58 -26.77
N PRO A 32 0.76 -1.33 -26.59
CA PRO A 32 1.67 -0.94 -25.50
C PRO A 32 0.98 -0.66 -24.13
N GLU A 33 1.44 -1.31 -23.04
CA GLU A 33 0.79 -1.33 -21.70
C GLU A 33 0.61 0.04 -21.02
N ASP A 34 1.27 1.09 -21.51
CA ASP A 34 1.20 2.43 -20.95
C ASP A 34 -0.23 2.99 -21.05
N ARG A 35 -0.98 2.66 -22.11
CA ARG A 35 -2.32 3.23 -22.39
C ARG A 35 -3.50 2.31 -22.07
N PHE A 36 -3.25 1.06 -21.76
CA PHE A 36 -4.31 0.10 -21.46
C PHE A 36 -3.97 -0.77 -20.26
N TYR A 37 -4.97 -1.49 -19.81
CA TYR A 37 -4.92 -2.54 -18.83
C TYR A 37 -5.56 -3.77 -19.47
N ALA A 38 -4.89 -4.90 -19.37
CA ALA A 38 -5.43 -6.16 -19.82
C ALA A 38 -5.21 -7.22 -18.74
N GLU A 39 -6.22 -8.04 -18.53
CA GLU A 39 -6.20 -9.14 -17.60
C GLU A 39 -6.99 -10.29 -18.21
N GLY A 40 -6.52 -11.51 -18.03
CA GLY A 40 -7.24 -12.65 -18.57
C GLY A 40 -6.69 -13.96 -18.05
N ASN A 41 -7.56 -14.94 -18.00
CA ASN A 41 -7.21 -16.31 -17.66
C ASN A 41 -8.21 -17.26 -18.32
N ALA A 42 -7.69 -18.29 -18.98
CA ALA A 42 -8.50 -19.24 -19.76
C ALA A 42 -9.12 -20.37 -18.92
N GLU A 43 -8.74 -20.51 -17.66
CA GLU A 43 -9.11 -21.63 -16.77
C GLU A 43 -9.83 -21.18 -15.48
N LYS A 44 -9.70 -19.90 -15.11
CA LYS A 44 -10.30 -19.35 -13.90
C LYS A 44 -10.80 -17.93 -14.14
N SER A 45 -12.05 -17.65 -13.77
CA SER A 45 -12.59 -16.29 -13.71
C SER A 45 -12.73 -15.80 -12.27
N PRO A 46 -12.67 -14.49 -12.01
CA PRO A 46 -13.15 -13.87 -10.78
C PRO A 46 -14.63 -14.17 -10.51
N ASN A 47 -15.43 -14.38 -11.55
CA ASN A 47 -16.84 -14.75 -11.42
C ASN A 47 -16.97 -16.28 -11.28
N PRO A 48 -17.66 -16.79 -10.25
CA PRO A 48 -17.75 -18.23 -9.99
C PRO A 48 -18.51 -19.01 -11.07
N ASP A 49 -19.34 -18.34 -11.85
CA ASP A 49 -20.14 -18.94 -12.93
C ASP A 49 -19.39 -18.98 -14.28
N GLU A 50 -18.16 -18.46 -14.33
CA GLU A 50 -17.35 -18.35 -15.54
C GLU A 50 -16.11 -19.25 -15.46
N VAL A 51 -15.78 -19.90 -16.58
CA VAL A 51 -14.63 -20.82 -16.69
C VAL A 51 -13.35 -20.08 -17.07
N GLY A 52 -13.46 -18.86 -17.57
CA GLY A 52 -12.34 -18.02 -17.96
C GLY A 52 -12.83 -16.69 -18.49
N TYR A 53 -11.92 -15.73 -18.56
CA TYR A 53 -12.22 -14.36 -18.94
C TYR A 53 -11.03 -13.73 -19.66
N LEU A 54 -11.33 -12.71 -20.44
CA LEU A 54 -10.36 -11.80 -21.01
C LEU A 54 -10.98 -10.40 -20.97
N GLN A 55 -10.33 -9.51 -20.24
CA GLN A 55 -10.75 -8.13 -20.05
C GLN A 55 -9.68 -7.19 -20.61
N ILE A 56 -10.11 -6.22 -21.40
CA ILE A 56 -9.27 -5.15 -21.93
C ILE A 56 -9.91 -3.83 -21.55
N SER A 57 -9.12 -2.88 -21.07
CA SER A 57 -9.58 -1.59 -20.58
C SER A 57 -8.60 -0.49 -20.98
N TRP A 58 -9.08 0.55 -21.66
CA TRP A 58 -8.28 1.72 -21.99
C TRP A 58 -8.30 2.74 -20.86
N LYS A 59 -7.13 3.23 -20.46
CA LYS A 59 -7.03 4.28 -19.43
C LYS A 59 -7.53 5.62 -19.97
N ILE A 60 -7.19 5.91 -21.23
CA ILE A 60 -7.60 7.12 -21.95
C ILE A 60 -8.02 6.67 -23.35
N PRO A 61 -9.33 6.43 -23.58
CA PRO A 61 -9.82 6.03 -24.88
C PRO A 61 -9.70 7.20 -25.87
N VAL A 62 -9.22 6.91 -27.08
CA VAL A 62 -9.11 7.86 -28.20
C VAL A 62 -10.01 7.43 -29.35
N GLU A 63 -10.35 8.36 -30.24
CA GLU A 63 -11.25 8.10 -31.38
C GLU A 63 -10.75 6.96 -32.27
N GLU A 64 -9.43 6.78 -32.40
CA GLU A 64 -8.80 5.69 -33.16
C GLU A 64 -9.17 4.28 -32.66
N GLN A 65 -9.60 4.15 -31.40
CA GLN A 65 -10.03 2.89 -30.80
C GLN A 65 -11.54 2.63 -30.99
N THR A 66 -12.26 3.55 -31.62
CA THR A 66 -13.65 3.35 -32.05
C THR A 66 -13.70 2.26 -33.13
N GLY A 67 -14.68 1.39 -33.06
CA GLY A 67 -14.88 0.38 -34.11
C GLY A 67 -15.66 -0.83 -33.65
N SER A 68 -15.69 -1.84 -34.51
CA SER A 68 -16.25 -3.14 -34.19
C SER A 68 -15.16 -4.04 -33.62
N TYR A 69 -15.48 -4.64 -32.47
CA TYR A 69 -14.64 -5.61 -31.78
C TYR A 69 -15.35 -6.96 -31.77
N MET A 70 -14.59 -8.02 -32.05
CA MET A 70 -15.05 -9.39 -31.99
C MET A 70 -14.35 -10.09 -30.83
N CYS A 71 -15.16 -10.67 -29.94
CA CYS A 71 -14.70 -11.63 -28.95
C CYS A 71 -15.02 -13.03 -29.48
N GLU A 72 -13.99 -13.84 -29.69
CA GLU A 72 -14.08 -15.22 -30.14
C GLU A 72 -13.59 -16.15 -29.03
N VAL A 73 -14.40 -17.15 -28.68
CA VAL A 73 -14.11 -18.15 -27.67
C VAL A 73 -14.06 -19.52 -28.33
N PHE A 74 -12.93 -20.23 -28.19
CA PHE A 74 -12.75 -21.58 -28.70
C PHE A 74 -12.69 -22.57 -27.54
N ALA A 75 -13.52 -23.60 -27.59
CA ALA A 75 -13.62 -24.61 -26.54
C ALA A 75 -13.92 -25.99 -27.12
N LEU A 76 -13.89 -27.00 -26.25
CA LEU A 76 -14.41 -28.33 -26.56
C LEU A 76 -15.77 -28.50 -25.86
N ASN A 77 -16.73 -29.09 -26.54
CA ASN A 77 -17.99 -29.50 -25.90
C ASN A 77 -17.81 -30.80 -25.11
N ARG A 78 -18.89 -31.31 -24.50
CA ARG A 78 -18.87 -32.54 -23.68
C ARG A 78 -18.43 -33.80 -24.43
N ASN A 79 -18.49 -33.79 -25.77
CA ASN A 79 -18.07 -34.89 -26.63
C ASN A 79 -16.66 -34.67 -27.21
N PHE A 80 -15.90 -33.71 -26.67
CA PHE A 80 -14.58 -33.33 -27.17
C PHE A 80 -14.56 -32.79 -28.61
N HIS A 81 -15.69 -32.32 -29.13
CA HIS A 81 -15.72 -31.64 -30.41
C HIS A 81 -15.42 -30.14 -30.24
N PRO A 82 -14.63 -29.55 -31.15
CA PRO A 82 -14.35 -28.12 -31.13
C PRO A 82 -15.62 -27.32 -31.39
N ILE A 83 -15.81 -26.30 -30.59
CA ILE A 83 -16.86 -25.30 -30.72
C ILE A 83 -16.22 -23.91 -30.69
N SER A 84 -16.82 -22.98 -31.43
CA SER A 84 -16.45 -21.56 -31.41
C SER A 84 -17.70 -20.73 -31.17
N MET A 85 -17.58 -19.71 -30.32
CA MET A 85 -18.61 -18.71 -30.08
C MET A 85 -18.03 -17.34 -30.37
N VAL A 86 -18.78 -16.53 -31.10
CA VAL A 86 -18.37 -15.17 -31.48
C VAL A 86 -19.41 -14.18 -31.02
N ARG A 87 -18.95 -13.06 -30.47
CA ARG A 87 -19.78 -11.90 -30.17
C ARG A 87 -19.13 -10.62 -30.66
N GLU A 88 -19.91 -9.82 -31.36
CA GLU A 88 -19.53 -8.48 -31.79
C GLU A 88 -19.96 -7.42 -30.77
N VAL A 89 -19.09 -6.44 -30.55
CA VAL A 89 -19.35 -5.24 -29.74
C VAL A 89 -18.88 -4.03 -30.51
N VAL A 90 -19.76 -3.06 -30.71
CA VAL A 90 -19.41 -1.77 -31.33
C VAL A 90 -19.05 -0.78 -30.24
N VAL A 91 -17.81 -0.30 -30.28
CA VAL A 91 -17.29 0.72 -29.37
C VAL A 91 -17.32 2.05 -30.08
N SER A 92 -18.04 3.03 -29.51
CA SER A 92 -18.09 4.40 -30.01
C SER A 92 -17.28 5.33 -29.13
N GLY A 93 -16.25 5.99 -29.68
CA GLY A 93 -15.60 7.12 -29.03
C GLY A 93 -16.46 8.37 -29.12
N VAL A 94 -16.63 9.06 -27.99
CA VAL A 94 -17.23 10.40 -27.94
C VAL A 94 -16.13 11.37 -27.56
N ASN A 95 -15.86 12.35 -28.42
CA ASN A 95 -14.93 13.42 -28.09
C ASN A 95 -15.53 14.27 -26.97
N ALA A 96 -14.75 14.52 -25.93
CA ALA A 96 -15.15 15.40 -24.85
C ALA A 96 -15.47 16.79 -25.41
N THR A 97 -16.65 17.31 -25.10
CA THR A 97 -17.02 18.66 -25.50
C THR A 97 -16.20 19.69 -24.72
N PRO A 98 -15.98 20.91 -25.26
CA PRO A 98 -15.29 21.98 -24.52
C PRO A 98 -15.92 22.27 -23.15
N VAL A 99 -17.24 22.08 -23.01
CA VAL A 99 -17.98 22.24 -21.76
C VAL A 99 -17.62 21.16 -20.74
N GLU A 100 -17.53 19.91 -21.16
CA GLU A 100 -17.11 18.81 -20.28
C GLU A 100 -15.66 18.96 -19.86
N LEU A 101 -14.80 19.39 -20.77
CA LEU A 101 -13.40 19.68 -20.46
C LEU A 101 -13.28 20.82 -19.43
N ALA A 102 -14.04 21.91 -19.61
CA ALA A 102 -14.06 23.02 -18.64
C ALA A 102 -14.55 22.57 -17.26
N LYS A 103 -15.57 21.70 -17.18
CA LYS A 103 -16.04 21.11 -15.91
C LYS A 103 -14.96 20.25 -15.24
N HIS A 104 -14.23 19.45 -16.02
CA HIS A 104 -13.17 18.61 -15.49
C HIS A 104 -12.00 19.45 -14.97
N ILE A 105 -11.60 20.49 -15.70
CA ILE A 105 -10.58 21.44 -15.26
C ILE A 105 -11.00 22.14 -13.97
N ALA A 106 -12.24 22.61 -13.87
CA ALA A 106 -12.76 23.23 -12.65
C ALA A 106 -12.68 22.26 -11.45
N SER A 107 -13.09 21.00 -11.64
CA SER A 107 -12.99 19.98 -10.59
C SER A 107 -11.55 19.65 -10.19
N LEU A 108 -10.61 19.65 -11.13
CA LEU A 108 -9.19 19.48 -10.83
C LEU A 108 -8.65 20.68 -10.03
N GLN A 109 -9.06 21.89 -10.39
CA GLN A 109 -8.70 23.10 -9.66
C GLN A 109 -9.19 23.03 -8.20
N ASP A 110 -10.45 22.66 -7.97
CA ASP A 110 -11.00 22.50 -6.62
C ASP A 110 -10.20 21.48 -5.79
N ARG A 111 -9.74 20.39 -6.41
CA ARG A 111 -8.90 19.38 -5.75
C ARG A 111 -7.50 19.91 -5.42
N VAL A 112 -6.91 20.70 -6.31
CA VAL A 112 -5.63 21.36 -6.05
C VAL A 112 -5.78 22.33 -4.89
N ASP A 113 -6.80 23.18 -4.89
CA ASP A 113 -7.07 24.15 -3.82
C ASP A 113 -7.29 23.44 -2.47
N MET A 114 -8.00 22.31 -2.46
CA MET A 114 -8.18 21.48 -1.26
C MET A 114 -6.85 20.91 -0.75
N LEU A 115 -6.02 20.38 -1.66
CA LEU A 115 -4.70 19.84 -1.32
C LEU A 115 -3.75 20.93 -0.83
N GLU A 116 -3.79 22.12 -1.42
CA GLU A 116 -3.02 23.28 -0.97
C GLU A 116 -3.43 23.70 0.44
N ASN A 117 -4.73 23.73 0.75
CA ASN A 117 -5.22 24.02 2.10
C ASN A 117 -4.76 22.95 3.12
N GLN A 118 -4.81 21.67 2.73
CA GLN A 118 -4.25 20.59 3.57
C GLN A 118 -2.74 20.75 3.77
N THR A 119 -2.00 21.08 2.71
CA THR A 119 -0.55 21.32 2.76
C THR A 119 -0.20 22.55 3.62
N GLY A 120 -1.02 23.60 3.57
CA GLY A 120 -0.94 24.74 4.48
C GLY A 120 -1.06 24.35 5.95
N SER A 121 -1.84 23.30 6.28
CA SER A 121 -1.90 22.75 7.64
C SER A 121 -0.60 22.06 8.07
N TRP A 122 0.20 21.51 7.15
CA TRP A 122 1.53 20.95 7.46
C TRP A 122 2.56 22.04 7.76
N VAL A 123 2.32 23.30 7.38
CA VAL A 123 3.20 24.43 7.76
C VAL A 123 3.19 24.67 9.28
N ASN A 124 2.16 24.19 9.99
CA ASN A 124 2.11 24.17 11.46
C ASN A 124 3.14 23.21 12.10
N VAL A 125 3.86 22.38 11.31
CA VAL A 125 4.97 21.56 11.79
C VAL A 125 6.09 22.43 12.39
N THR A 126 6.27 23.67 11.92
CA THR A 126 7.21 24.63 12.54
C THR A 126 6.89 24.97 14.00
N ALA A 127 5.61 24.93 14.39
CA ALA A 127 5.21 25.12 15.79
C ALA A 127 5.46 23.88 16.65
N LEU A 128 5.40 22.68 16.04
CA LEU A 128 5.77 21.41 16.68
C LEU A 128 7.29 21.30 16.84
N GLU A 129 8.07 21.71 15.83
CA GLU A 129 9.54 21.77 15.90
C GLU A 129 10.01 22.64 17.08
N LYS A 130 9.41 23.82 17.28
CA LYS A 130 9.71 24.67 18.45
C LYS A 130 9.39 24.02 19.79
N LYS A 131 8.33 23.21 19.87
CA LYS A 131 8.02 22.46 21.10
C LYS A 131 9.02 21.35 21.35
N ILE A 132 9.47 20.66 20.31
CA ILE A 132 10.50 19.62 20.40
C ILE A 132 11.82 20.24 20.89
N GLU A 133 12.25 21.35 20.28
CA GLU A 133 13.46 22.07 20.69
C GLU A 133 13.38 22.56 22.15
N SER A 134 12.21 23.03 22.59
CA SER A 134 11.97 23.41 23.98
C SER A 134 12.09 22.21 24.94
N LEU A 135 11.50 21.08 24.57
CA LEU A 135 11.53 19.85 25.38
C LEU A 135 12.95 19.27 25.48
N GLU A 136 13.70 19.25 24.38
CA GLU A 136 15.09 18.80 24.35
C GLU A 136 15.98 19.67 25.26
N ASN A 137 15.77 20.98 25.26
CA ASN A 137 16.48 21.91 26.14
C ASN A 137 16.15 21.69 27.63
N GLU A 138 14.90 21.34 27.97
CA GLU A 138 14.54 20.97 29.34
C GLU A 138 15.19 19.66 29.77
N LEU A 139 15.22 18.66 28.89
CA LEU A 139 15.85 17.37 29.11
C LEU A 139 17.36 17.51 29.34
N HIS A 140 18.02 18.37 28.56
CA HIS A 140 19.45 18.66 28.74
C HIS A 140 19.75 19.39 30.06
N LYS A 141 18.84 20.23 30.56
CA LYS A 141 18.97 20.86 31.89
C LYS A 141 18.85 19.84 33.02
N LEU A 142 17.90 18.90 32.90
CA LEU A 142 17.70 17.82 33.87
C LEU A 142 18.89 16.84 33.87
N ALA A 143 19.44 16.50 32.70
CA ALA A 143 20.60 15.61 32.58
C ALA A 143 21.88 16.19 33.20
N ASN A 144 22.04 17.52 33.20
CA ASN A 144 23.18 18.21 33.80
C ASN A 144 22.97 18.60 35.27
N THR A 145 21.84 18.23 35.86
CA THR A 145 21.61 18.37 37.29
C THR A 145 21.97 17.04 37.94
N GLU A 146 23.11 16.98 38.66
CA GLU A 146 23.47 15.77 39.40
C GLU A 146 22.32 15.36 40.33
N PRO A 147 21.93 14.07 40.37
CA PRO A 147 20.92 13.62 41.31
C PRO A 147 21.45 13.85 42.72
N ILE A 148 20.87 14.80 43.44
CA ILE A 148 21.04 14.89 44.89
C ILE A 148 20.32 13.66 45.45
N ILE A 149 21.04 12.54 45.52
CA ILE A 149 20.58 11.36 46.25
C ILE A 149 20.71 11.76 47.73
N PRO A 150 19.60 11.94 48.48
CA PRO A 150 19.73 12.14 49.91
C PRO A 150 20.44 10.92 50.49
N SER A 151 21.61 11.15 51.08
CA SER A 151 22.39 10.17 51.84
C SER A 151 21.46 9.31 52.71
N PRO A 152 21.36 7.99 52.51
CA PRO A 152 20.57 7.17 53.39
C PRO A 152 21.26 7.17 54.77
N ASN A 153 20.49 7.45 55.82
CA ASN A 153 20.95 7.36 57.21
C ASN A 153 21.33 5.91 57.51
N PHE A 154 22.62 5.56 57.44
CA PHE A 154 23.11 4.26 57.87
C PHE A 154 23.71 4.37 59.28
N GLN A 155 23.03 3.77 60.27
CA GLN A 155 23.49 3.69 61.64
C GLN A 155 24.42 2.47 61.81
N THR A 156 25.57 2.67 62.45
CA THR A 156 26.44 1.60 62.94
C THR A 156 26.13 1.37 64.43
N GLY A 157 25.85 0.14 64.81
CA GLY A 157 25.53 -0.23 66.18
C GLY A 157 25.56 -1.74 66.39
N PHE A 158 25.35 -2.17 67.63
CA PHE A 158 25.05 -3.55 67.96
C PHE A 158 23.64 -3.59 68.56
N PHE A 159 22.88 -4.62 68.26
CA PHE A 159 21.58 -4.87 68.89
C PHE A 159 21.66 -6.24 69.57
N GLU A 160 21.34 -6.28 70.86
CA GLU A 160 21.25 -7.54 71.63
C GLU A 160 19.78 -7.97 71.66
N CYS A 161 19.47 -9.08 70.99
CA CYS A 161 18.17 -9.74 71.08
C CYS A 161 18.27 -10.88 72.09
N ASN A 162 17.49 -10.82 73.17
CA ASN A 162 17.26 -11.96 74.05
C ASN A 162 16.18 -12.86 73.44
N ILE A 163 16.57 -13.98 72.82
CA ILE A 163 15.64 -14.98 72.28
C ILE A 163 15.87 -16.29 73.05
N GLY A 164 15.21 -16.44 74.20
CA GLY A 164 15.36 -17.61 75.07
C GLY A 164 16.65 -17.56 75.91
N GLU A 165 17.36 -18.68 76.06
CA GLU A 165 18.59 -18.80 76.86
C GLU A 165 19.88 -18.43 76.11
N HIS A 166 19.78 -17.80 74.93
CA HIS A 166 20.95 -17.44 74.11
C HIS A 166 20.91 -15.97 73.67
N ASP A 167 21.96 -15.24 74.02
CA ASP A 167 22.21 -13.89 73.51
C ASP A 167 22.82 -13.96 72.11
N VAL A 168 22.15 -13.35 71.12
CA VAL A 168 22.66 -13.24 69.75
C VAL A 168 23.06 -11.79 69.47
N ARG A 169 24.35 -11.58 69.19
CA ARG A 169 24.90 -10.29 68.81
C ARG A 169 25.00 -10.19 67.29
N VAL A 170 24.30 -9.22 66.70
CA VAL A 170 24.39 -8.91 65.26
C VAL A 170 25.27 -7.67 65.07
N GLU A 171 26.38 -7.83 64.36
CA GLU A 171 27.31 -6.75 64.02
C GLU A 171 27.09 -6.33 62.57
N PHE A 172 26.84 -5.04 62.33
CA PHE A 172 26.72 -4.51 60.98
C PHE A 172 28.10 -4.26 60.37
N PRO A 173 28.30 -4.56 59.08
CA PRO A 173 29.60 -4.38 58.42
C PRO A 173 30.01 -2.91 58.41
N LYS A 174 31.30 -2.64 58.69
CA LYS A 174 31.89 -1.31 58.49
C LYS A 174 31.89 -0.97 57.00
N ARG A 175 31.78 0.33 56.67
CA ARG A 175 31.94 0.78 55.28
C ARG A 175 33.26 0.25 54.72
N PHE A 176 33.20 -0.25 53.48
CA PHE A 176 34.40 -0.46 52.68
C PHE A 176 35.12 0.89 52.57
N HIS A 177 36.40 0.94 52.95
CA HIS A 177 37.21 2.17 52.83
C HIS A 177 37.45 2.56 51.36
N GLU A 178 37.28 1.60 50.44
CA GLU A 178 37.43 1.79 49.01
C GLU A 178 36.31 1.05 48.27
N VAL A 179 35.93 1.58 47.11
CA VAL A 179 34.82 1.07 46.30
C VAL A 179 35.18 -0.34 45.78
N PRO A 180 34.39 -1.38 46.06
CA PRO A 180 34.67 -2.71 45.56
C PRO A 180 34.50 -2.74 44.04
N ILE A 181 35.55 -3.17 43.34
CA ILE A 181 35.53 -3.37 41.89
C ILE A 181 34.80 -4.68 41.63
N VAL A 182 33.62 -4.60 41.01
CA VAL A 182 32.82 -5.76 40.62
C VAL A 182 33.29 -6.18 39.22
N PHE A 183 33.78 -7.41 39.09
CA PHE A 183 34.07 -8.04 37.79
C PHE A 183 32.81 -8.67 37.20
#